data_AF-A0A257JHB5-F1
#
_entry.id   AF-A0A257JHB5-F1
#
_cell.length_a   1.000
_cell.length_b   1.000
_cell.length_c   1.000
_cell.angle_alpha   90.00
_cell.angle_beta   90.00
_cell.angle_gamma   90.00
#
_symmetry.space_group_name_H-M   'P 1'
#
loop_
_entity.id
_entity.type
_entity.pdbx_description
1 polymer ?
#
loop_
_entity_poly.entity_id
_entity_poly.type
_entity_poly.pdbx_seq_one_letter_code
_entity_poly.pdbx_strand_id
1 'polypeptide(L)'
;MGKYQVVTELGGTSVGSLPDWIRRWSKLDPSLVSVQDINGDGILQLAELRLGGDMIVLAAPELGGLPLVVTYLVAAGGLAAALSTADGLLLTISNALSHDFFFRHVRPVSTPIKRVMFAKLLVLVTAVLAAWVASLRITHILPFVTAAFSLAAATFFPALVLGIFWQRANRAGAVAGMVTGAGVCLWYMTHNLPGVREVLGVVADARWFGVQPMAAGVFGVPAGALALVLVSLLTRAPALAERQMAARLREPPPQVADRTGRPSRL
;
A
#
# COMPACT_ATOMS: atom_id res chain seq x y z
N MET A 1 5.68 -21.76 -5.37
CA MET A 1 5.75 -22.96 -6.21
C MET A 1 6.84 -22.83 -7.28
N GLY A 2 6.85 -21.77 -8.10
CA GLY A 2 7.86 -21.59 -9.17
C GLY A 2 9.33 -21.56 -8.72
N LYS A 3 9.67 -20.85 -7.62
CA LYS A 3 11.07 -20.84 -7.11
C LYS A 3 11.59 -22.24 -6.80
N TYR A 4 10.74 -23.05 -6.16
CA TYR A 4 11.13 -24.37 -5.68
C TYR A 4 11.36 -25.31 -6.87
N GLN A 5 10.45 -25.30 -7.85
CA GLN A 5 10.57 -26.10 -9.09
C GLN A 5 11.85 -25.77 -9.87
N VAL A 6 12.11 -24.48 -10.09
CA VAL A 6 13.32 -24.02 -10.80
C VAL A 6 14.59 -24.48 -10.07
N VAL A 7 14.60 -24.39 -8.74
CA VAL A 7 15.77 -24.75 -7.93
C VAL A 7 15.98 -26.27 -7.89
N THR A 8 14.92 -27.08 -7.89
CA THR A 8 15.02 -28.56 -7.93
C THR A 8 15.36 -29.11 -9.32
N GLU A 9 14.90 -28.47 -10.39
CA GLU A 9 15.19 -28.92 -11.77
C GLU A 9 16.59 -28.54 -12.23
N LEU A 10 17.15 -27.45 -11.71
CA LEU A 10 18.48 -26.96 -12.10
C LEU A 10 19.62 -27.51 -11.24
N GLY A 11 19.33 -27.94 -10.00
CA GLY A 11 20.34 -28.47 -9.09
C GLY A 11 20.99 -29.74 -9.64
N GLY A 12 22.31 -29.71 -9.84
CA GLY A 12 23.08 -30.84 -10.36
C GLY A 12 23.28 -30.86 -11.89
N THR A 13 22.82 -29.83 -12.61
CA THR A 13 23.09 -29.68 -14.05
C THR A 13 24.44 -29.01 -14.30
N SER A 14 25.13 -29.33 -15.40
CA SER A 14 26.40 -28.65 -15.70
C SER A 14 26.16 -27.17 -16.01
N VAL A 15 27.04 -26.29 -15.53
CA VAL A 15 27.01 -24.83 -15.79
C VAL A 15 27.03 -24.52 -17.30
N GLY A 16 27.62 -25.39 -18.12
CA GLY A 16 27.59 -25.26 -19.59
C GLY A 16 26.21 -25.54 -20.21
N SER A 17 25.37 -26.34 -19.54
CA SER A 17 24.05 -26.77 -20.01
C SER A 17 22.88 -25.94 -19.48
N LEU A 18 23.16 -24.81 -18.81
CA LEU A 18 22.12 -23.97 -18.25
C LEU A 18 21.13 -23.50 -19.32
N PRO A 19 19.82 -23.42 -19.01
CA PRO A 19 18.84 -22.87 -19.92
C PRO A 19 19.19 -21.46 -20.40
N ASP A 20 18.85 -21.16 -21.66
CA ASP A 20 19.18 -19.89 -22.30
C ASP A 20 18.59 -18.66 -21.60
N TRP A 21 17.53 -18.84 -20.81
CA TRP A 21 16.94 -17.77 -20.03
C TRP A 21 17.88 -17.31 -18.90
N ILE A 22 18.57 -18.22 -18.20
CA ILE A 22 19.52 -17.88 -17.12
C ILE A 22 20.66 -17.04 -17.67
N ARG A 23 21.21 -17.45 -18.83
CA ARG A 23 22.28 -16.73 -19.53
C ARG A 23 21.84 -15.34 -20.01
N ARG A 24 20.60 -15.19 -20.46
CA ARG A 24 20.07 -13.90 -20.93
C ARG A 24 19.82 -12.94 -19.76
N TRP A 25 19.20 -13.42 -18.69
CA TRP A 25 18.89 -12.61 -17.53
C TRP A 25 20.12 -12.25 -16.69
N SER A 26 21.11 -13.14 -16.56
CA SER A 26 22.36 -12.80 -15.86
C SER A 26 23.18 -11.73 -16.60
N LYS A 27 23.07 -11.66 -17.93
CA LYS A 27 23.69 -10.60 -18.75
C LYS A 27 22.95 -9.27 -18.63
N LEU A 28 21.63 -9.29 -18.51
CA LEU A 28 20.79 -8.10 -18.41
C LEU A 28 20.92 -7.43 -17.04
N ASP A 29 20.84 -8.21 -15.97
CA ASP A 29 21.01 -7.70 -14.61
C ASP A 29 21.51 -8.81 -13.65
N PRO A 30 22.76 -8.74 -13.17
CA PRO A 30 23.30 -9.70 -12.21
C PRO A 30 22.57 -9.73 -10.86
N SER A 31 21.83 -8.66 -10.51
CA SER A 31 21.04 -8.61 -9.27
C SER A 31 19.76 -9.44 -9.35
N LEU A 32 19.31 -9.72 -10.58
CA LEU A 32 18.14 -10.54 -10.87
C LEU A 32 18.51 -12.03 -10.86
N VAL A 33 19.53 -12.43 -11.64
CA VAL A 33 20.08 -13.80 -11.59
C VAL A 33 21.59 -13.78 -11.67
N SER A 34 22.22 -14.49 -10.73
CA SER A 34 23.65 -14.75 -10.77
C SER A 34 23.92 -16.23 -10.55
N VAL A 35 24.75 -16.80 -11.41
CA VAL A 35 25.38 -18.10 -11.20
C VAL A 35 26.86 -17.85 -10.97
N GLN A 36 27.37 -18.27 -9.81
CA GLN A 36 28.80 -18.25 -9.50
C GLN A 36 29.21 -19.66 -9.11
N ASP A 37 30.03 -20.29 -9.95
CA ASP A 37 30.67 -21.55 -9.64
C ASP A 37 31.73 -21.29 -8.54
N ILE A 38 31.39 -21.64 -7.30
CA ILE A 38 32.20 -21.36 -6.11
C ILE A 38 33.27 -22.43 -5.94
N ASN A 39 32.99 -23.66 -6.38
CA ASN A 39 33.82 -24.84 -6.14
C ASN A 39 34.63 -25.30 -7.37
N GLY A 40 34.37 -24.72 -8.54
CA GLY A 40 35.07 -24.97 -9.80
C GLY A 40 34.77 -26.33 -10.42
N ASP A 41 33.69 -27.01 -10.01
CA ASP A 41 33.35 -28.36 -10.48
C ASP A 41 32.52 -28.36 -11.78
N GLY A 42 32.07 -27.18 -12.23
CA GLY A 42 31.27 -27.03 -13.44
C GLY A 42 29.84 -27.57 -13.32
N ILE A 43 29.35 -27.82 -12.11
CA ILE A 43 28.01 -28.30 -11.78
C ILE A 43 27.27 -27.24 -10.96
N LEU A 44 26.08 -26.83 -11.40
CA LEU A 44 25.27 -25.84 -10.70
C LEU A 44 24.75 -26.40 -9.37
N GLN A 45 25.20 -25.80 -8.27
CA GLN A 45 24.68 -26.09 -6.94
C GLN A 45 23.64 -25.06 -6.48
N LEU A 46 22.76 -25.44 -5.55
CA LEU A 46 21.75 -24.52 -4.99
C LEU A 46 22.37 -23.27 -4.34
N ALA A 47 23.56 -23.40 -3.76
CA ALA A 47 24.27 -22.30 -3.12
C ALA A 47 24.86 -21.29 -4.12
N GLU A 48 24.99 -21.70 -5.38
CA GLU A 48 25.63 -20.95 -6.48
C GLU A 48 24.61 -20.18 -7.33
N LEU A 49 23.33 -20.51 -7.19
CA LEU A 49 22.22 -19.87 -7.88
C LEU A 49 21.54 -18.84 -6.97
N ARG A 50 21.66 -17.56 -7.31
CA ARG A 50 20.85 -16.50 -6.72
C ARG A 50 19.75 -16.07 -7.68
N LEU A 51 18.51 -16.14 -7.21
CA LEU A 51 17.30 -15.71 -7.91
C LEU A 51 16.64 -14.58 -7.11
N GLY A 52 16.56 -13.40 -7.71
CA GLY A 52 15.78 -12.27 -7.20
C GLY A 52 14.28 -12.60 -7.13
N GLY A 53 13.55 -11.92 -6.22
CA GLY A 53 12.12 -12.17 -6.00
C GLY A 53 11.26 -11.94 -7.25
N ASP A 54 11.62 -10.91 -8.04
CA ASP A 54 10.85 -10.47 -9.21
C ASP A 54 11.18 -11.28 -10.47
N MET A 55 12.33 -11.96 -10.48
CA MET A 55 12.80 -12.76 -11.62
C MET A 55 11.88 -13.90 -11.97
N ILE A 56 11.26 -14.52 -10.97
CA ILE A 56 10.39 -15.67 -11.20
C ILE A 56 9.14 -15.25 -11.97
N VAL A 57 8.62 -14.06 -11.68
CA VAL A 57 7.45 -13.52 -12.38
C VAL A 57 7.82 -13.14 -13.82
N LEU A 58 9.00 -12.55 -14.03
CA LEU A 58 9.50 -12.19 -15.36
C LEU A 58 9.85 -13.40 -16.21
N ALA A 59 10.44 -14.44 -15.62
CA ALA A 59 10.85 -15.66 -16.32
C ALA A 59 9.71 -16.68 -16.46
N ALA A 60 8.60 -16.55 -15.73
CA ALA A 60 7.50 -17.52 -15.74
C ALA A 60 6.93 -17.83 -17.14
N PRO A 61 6.70 -16.86 -18.05
CA PRO A 61 6.23 -17.18 -19.39
C PRO A 61 7.21 -18.06 -20.17
N GLU A 62 8.51 -17.76 -20.01
CA GLU A 62 9.58 -18.49 -20.67
C GLU A 62 9.78 -19.90 -20.10
N LEU A 63 9.67 -20.06 -18.77
CA LEU A 63 9.64 -21.35 -18.09
C LEU A 63 8.44 -22.20 -18.53
N GLY A 64 7.31 -21.56 -18.85
CA GLY A 64 6.12 -22.21 -19.39
C GLY A 64 6.18 -22.54 -20.88
N GLY A 65 7.32 -22.32 -21.55
CA GLY A 65 7.49 -22.58 -22.98
C GLY A 65 6.78 -21.57 -23.88
N LEU A 66 6.35 -20.42 -23.36
CA LEU A 66 5.68 -19.37 -24.14
C LEU A 66 6.71 -18.54 -24.92
N PRO A 67 6.30 -17.92 -26.04
CA PRO A 67 7.17 -17.05 -26.83
C PRO A 67 7.70 -15.87 -26.01
N LEU A 68 8.93 -15.43 -26.33
CA LEU A 68 9.62 -14.27 -25.72
C LEU A 68 8.79 -12.98 -25.68
N VAL A 69 7.91 -12.79 -26.67
CA VAL A 69 7.00 -11.64 -26.72
C VAL A 69 6.11 -11.58 -25.47
N VAL A 70 5.69 -12.73 -24.94
CA VAL A 70 4.87 -12.80 -23.72
C VAL A 70 5.67 -12.36 -22.50
N THR A 71 6.94 -12.75 -22.39
CA THR A 71 7.85 -12.28 -21.34
C THR A 71 7.99 -10.76 -21.35
N TYR A 72 8.19 -10.16 -22.52
CA TYR A 72 8.25 -8.69 -22.65
C TYR A 72 6.92 -8.03 -22.33
N LEU A 73 5.79 -8.63 -22.72
CA LEU A 73 4.46 -8.12 -22.40
C LEU A 73 4.18 -8.14 -20.91
N VAL A 74 4.60 -9.20 -20.18
CA VAL A 74 4.49 -9.29 -18.72
C VAL A 74 5.35 -8.24 -18.04
N ALA A 75 6.60 -8.06 -18.48
CA ALA A 75 7.48 -7.01 -17.96
C ALA A 75 6.88 -5.60 -18.17
N ALA A 76 6.40 -5.32 -19.38
CA ALA A 76 5.76 -4.05 -19.73
C ALA A 76 4.46 -3.83 -18.94
N GLY A 77 3.63 -4.87 -18.77
CA GLY A 77 2.41 -4.83 -17.98
C GLY A 77 2.67 -4.55 -16.49
N GLY A 78 3.69 -5.18 -15.90
CA GLY A 78 4.11 -4.91 -14.52
C GLY A 78 4.57 -3.46 -14.33
N LEU A 79 5.39 -2.95 -15.26
CA LEU A 79 5.81 -1.54 -15.25
C LEU A 79 4.60 -0.59 -15.39
N ALA A 80 3.71 -0.87 -16.33
CA ALA A 80 2.51 -0.06 -16.56
C ALA A 80 1.58 -0.02 -15.33
N ALA A 81 1.38 -1.16 -14.66
CA ALA A 81 0.58 -1.24 -13.43
C ALA A 81 1.20 -0.42 -12.29
N ALA A 82 2.52 -0.50 -12.12
CA ALA A 82 3.24 0.29 -11.11
C ALA A 82 3.13 1.80 -11.40
N LEU A 83 3.31 2.21 -12.66
CA LEU A 83 3.19 3.61 -13.08
C LEU A 83 1.76 4.14 -12.91
N SER A 84 0.74 3.35 -13.24
CA SER A 84 -0.67 3.74 -13.06
C SER A 84 -1.02 3.95 -11.58
N THR A 85 -0.50 3.09 -10.70
CA THR A 85 -0.71 3.24 -9.25
C THR A 85 0.03 4.47 -8.71
N ALA A 86 1.28 4.68 -9.16
CA ALA A 86 2.08 5.83 -8.74
C ALA A 86 1.44 7.15 -9.16
N ASP A 87 0.98 7.28 -10.41
CA ASP A 87 0.31 8.47 -10.92
C ASP A 87 -0.96 8.79 -10.13
N GLY A 88 -1.81 7.78 -9.90
CA GLY A 88 -3.03 7.94 -9.12
C GLY A 88 -2.77 8.39 -7.68
N LEU A 89 -1.78 7.80 -7.00
CA LEU A 89 -1.41 8.19 -5.63
C LEU A 89 -0.80 9.59 -5.57
N LEU A 90 0.09 9.95 -6.50
CA LEU A 90 0.68 11.29 -6.59
C LEU A 90 -0.37 12.37 -6.80
N LEU A 91 -1.31 12.14 -7.72
CA LEU A 91 -2.43 13.06 -7.95
C LEU A 91 -3.32 13.17 -6.71
N THR A 92 -3.63 12.05 -6.06
CA THR A 92 -4.47 12.02 -4.85
C THR A 92 -3.82 12.81 -3.71
N ILE A 93 -2.53 12.59 -3.43
CA ILE A 93 -1.78 13.30 -2.38
C ILE A 93 -1.74 14.80 -2.69
N SER A 94 -1.45 15.14 -3.95
CA SER A 94 -1.34 16.54 -4.37
C SER A 94 -2.68 17.27 -4.28
N ASN A 95 -3.77 16.58 -4.62
CA ASN A 95 -5.12 17.13 -4.48
C ASN A 95 -5.49 17.35 -3.02
N ALA A 96 -5.20 16.38 -2.14
CA ALA A 96 -5.42 16.51 -0.70
C ALA A 96 -4.62 17.68 -0.10
N LEU A 97 -3.33 17.79 -0.42
CA LEU A 97 -2.49 18.91 0.06
C LEU A 97 -2.95 20.27 -0.48
N SER A 98 -3.33 20.33 -1.76
CA SER A 98 -3.77 21.56 -2.40
C SER A 98 -5.12 22.04 -1.86
N HIS A 99 -6.14 21.17 -1.89
CA HIS A 99 -7.51 21.55 -1.56
C HIS A 99 -7.82 21.45 -0.06
N ASP A 100 -7.42 20.36 0.61
CA ASP A 100 -7.82 20.12 2.01
C ASP A 100 -6.94 20.91 2.98
N PHE A 101 -5.67 21.10 2.66
CA PHE A 101 -4.75 21.89 3.49
C PHE A 101 -4.66 23.34 3.01
N PHE A 102 -4.10 23.59 1.82
CA PHE A 102 -3.72 24.94 1.42
C PHE A 102 -4.92 25.86 1.10
N PHE A 103 -5.84 25.45 0.22
CA PHE A 103 -6.98 26.29 -0.16
C PHE A 103 -8.07 26.34 0.91
N ARG A 104 -8.16 25.37 1.81
CA ARG A 104 -9.12 25.42 2.91
C ARG A 104 -8.63 26.21 4.11
N HIS A 105 -7.33 26.15 4.44
CA HIS A 105 -6.79 26.74 5.68
C HIS A 105 -5.86 27.94 5.47
N VAL A 106 -5.13 28.01 4.34
CA VAL A 106 -4.07 29.03 4.13
C VAL A 106 -4.54 30.16 3.22
N ARG A 107 -5.15 29.84 2.08
CA ARG A 107 -5.64 30.85 1.10
C ARG A 107 -6.98 30.48 0.47
N PRO A 108 -8.12 30.76 1.14
CA PRO A 108 -9.46 30.40 0.64
C PRO A 108 -9.87 31.12 -0.65
N VAL A 109 -9.37 32.34 -0.86
CA VAL A 109 -9.69 33.15 -2.05
C VAL A 109 -8.54 33.03 -3.06
N SER A 110 -8.70 32.16 -4.05
CA SER A 110 -7.73 31.95 -5.12
C SER A 110 -8.43 31.68 -6.45
N THR A 111 -7.91 32.23 -7.55
CA THR A 111 -8.50 32.03 -8.88
C THR A 111 -8.32 30.57 -9.33
N PRO A 112 -9.25 30.01 -10.13
CA PRO A 112 -9.17 28.62 -10.59
C PRO A 112 -7.83 28.27 -11.25
N ILE A 113 -7.27 29.20 -12.05
CA ILE A 113 -5.98 29.04 -12.71
C ILE A 113 -4.84 28.87 -11.69
N LYS A 114 -4.81 29.70 -10.63
CA LYS A 114 -3.80 29.60 -9.57
C LYS A 114 -3.93 28.29 -8.79
N ARG A 115 -5.15 27.78 -8.61
CA ARG A 115 -5.39 26.48 -7.96
C ARG A 115 -4.78 25.32 -8.75
N VAL A 116 -5.00 25.30 -10.06
CA VAL A 116 -4.44 24.26 -10.93
C VAL A 116 -2.92 24.36 -11.00
N MET A 117 -2.35 25.57 -11.11
CA MET A 117 -0.89 25.75 -11.10
C MET A 117 -0.26 25.25 -9.80
N PHE A 118 -0.87 25.56 -8.64
CA PHE A 118 -0.37 25.12 -7.34
C PHE A 118 -0.49 23.60 -7.16
N ALA A 119 -1.59 23.00 -7.61
CA ALA A 119 -1.75 21.56 -7.61
C ALA A 119 -0.69 20.86 -8.47
N LYS A 120 -0.37 21.39 -9.66
CA LYS A 120 0.71 20.87 -10.52
C LYS A 120 2.09 21.00 -9.87
N LEU A 121 2.36 22.12 -9.19
CA LEU A 121 3.60 22.30 -8.44
C LEU A 121 3.72 21.28 -7.29
N LEU A 122 2.63 21.05 -6.55
CA LEU A 122 2.59 20.02 -5.51
C LEU A 122 2.83 18.61 -6.05
N VAL A 123 2.26 18.27 -7.22
CA VAL A 123 2.57 16.99 -7.90
C VAL A 123 4.06 16.86 -8.16
N LEU A 124 4.69 17.91 -8.72
CA LEU A 124 6.12 17.89 -9.00
C LEU A 124 6.96 17.71 -7.73
N VAL A 125 6.66 18.47 -6.66
CA VAL A 125 7.38 18.36 -5.38
C VAL A 125 7.22 16.97 -4.78
N THR A 126 6.01 16.44 -4.77
CA THR A 126 5.71 15.10 -4.22
C THR A 126 6.41 14.01 -5.03
N ALA A 127 6.44 14.14 -6.36
CA ALA A 127 7.14 13.22 -7.25
C ALA A 127 8.66 13.23 -7.01
N VAL A 128 9.27 14.41 -6.82
CA VAL A 128 10.71 14.52 -6.50
C VAL A 128 11.03 13.88 -5.16
N LEU A 129 10.21 14.10 -4.13
CA LEU A 129 10.39 13.46 -2.82
C LEU A 129 10.22 11.93 -2.89
N ALA A 130 9.23 11.44 -3.65
CA ALA A 130 9.03 10.02 -3.87
C ALA A 130 10.24 9.40 -4.59
N ALA A 131 10.75 10.06 -5.64
CA ALA A 131 11.95 9.63 -6.36
C ALA A 131 13.19 9.61 -5.46
N TRP A 132 13.33 10.62 -4.59
CA TRP A 132 14.40 10.67 -3.59
C TRP A 132 14.33 9.48 -2.63
N VAL A 133 13.16 9.19 -2.05
CA VAL A 133 12.98 8.04 -1.15
C VAL A 133 13.22 6.72 -1.88
N ALA A 134 12.79 6.59 -3.13
CA ALA A 134 13.05 5.42 -3.96
C ALA A 134 14.56 5.23 -4.25
N SER A 135 15.30 6.33 -4.40
CA SER A 135 16.76 6.32 -4.61
C SER A 135 17.54 5.75 -3.42
N LEU A 136 16.95 5.74 -2.21
CA LEU A 136 17.57 5.14 -1.01
C LEU A 136 17.67 3.60 -1.07
N ARG A 137 17.17 2.95 -2.14
CA ARG A 137 17.26 1.50 -2.38
C ARG A 137 16.83 0.65 -1.18
N ILE A 138 15.72 1.05 -0.54
CA ILE A 138 15.14 0.30 0.58
C ILE A 138 14.80 -1.12 0.12
N THR A 139 15.54 -2.11 0.61
CA THR A 139 15.49 -3.51 0.17
C THR A 139 14.21 -4.24 0.55
N HIS A 140 13.43 -3.72 1.50
CA HIS A 140 12.19 -4.33 1.99
C HIS A 140 11.04 -3.32 1.99
N ILE A 141 10.37 -3.17 0.84
CA ILE A 141 9.24 -2.23 0.68
C ILE A 141 7.98 -2.71 1.43
N LEU A 142 7.74 -4.02 1.46
CA LEU A 142 6.53 -4.62 2.01
C LEU A 142 6.27 -4.21 3.47
N PRO A 143 7.23 -4.28 4.41
CA PRO A 143 7.04 -3.77 5.76
C PRO A 143 6.54 -2.32 5.81
N PHE A 144 7.15 -1.39 5.08
CA PHE A 144 6.76 0.03 5.09
C PHE A 144 5.33 0.24 4.58
N VAL A 145 4.98 -0.43 3.48
CA VAL A 145 3.63 -0.36 2.91
C VAL A 145 2.61 -0.96 3.87
N THR A 146 2.90 -2.12 4.46
CA THR A 146 2.03 -2.77 5.43
C THR A 146 1.83 -1.90 6.69
N ALA A 147 2.88 -1.26 7.20
CA ALA A 147 2.75 -0.32 8.33
C ALA A 147 1.92 0.92 7.97
N ALA A 148 2.14 1.51 6.79
CA ALA A 148 1.37 2.66 6.34
C ALA A 148 -0.13 2.33 6.21
N PHE A 149 -0.47 1.19 5.60
CA PHE A 149 -1.86 0.73 5.51
C PHE A 149 -2.46 0.35 6.85
N SER A 150 -1.69 -0.29 7.74
CA SER A 150 -2.14 -0.59 9.11
C SER A 150 -2.52 0.67 9.87
N LEU A 151 -1.67 1.70 9.81
CA LEU A 151 -1.92 2.98 10.47
C LEU A 151 -3.11 3.71 9.85
N ALA A 152 -3.18 3.77 8.52
CA ALA A 152 -4.28 4.40 7.80
C ALA A 152 -5.61 3.70 8.10
N ALA A 153 -5.64 2.37 8.10
CA ALA A 153 -6.81 1.58 8.46
C ALA A 153 -7.22 1.87 9.91
N ALA A 154 -6.31 1.75 10.87
CA ALA A 154 -6.60 2.01 12.28
C ALA A 154 -7.14 3.42 12.54
N THR A 155 -6.65 4.41 11.79
CA THR A 155 -7.06 5.82 11.96
C THR A 155 -8.40 6.10 11.30
N PHE A 156 -8.54 5.79 10.01
CA PHE A 156 -9.67 6.28 9.21
C PHE A 156 -10.82 5.29 9.06
N PHE A 157 -10.53 3.98 9.01
CA PHE A 157 -11.54 2.98 8.68
C PHE A 157 -12.71 2.97 9.67
N PRO A 158 -12.52 2.97 11.01
CA PRO A 158 -13.64 3.02 11.95
C PRO A 158 -14.51 4.26 11.77
N ALA A 159 -13.89 5.42 11.57
CA ALA A 159 -14.59 6.70 11.41
C ALA A 159 -15.40 6.76 10.11
N LEU A 160 -14.85 6.26 9.00
CA LEU A 160 -15.54 6.22 7.71
C LEU A 160 -16.72 5.25 7.73
N VAL A 161 -16.49 4.01 8.20
CA VAL A 161 -17.54 2.98 8.21
C VAL A 161 -18.66 3.35 9.18
N LEU A 162 -18.35 3.69 10.43
CA LEU A 162 -19.37 4.04 11.41
C LEU A 162 -20.01 5.39 11.10
N GLY A 163 -19.28 6.35 10.53
CA GLY A 163 -19.84 7.62 10.08
C GLY A 163 -20.89 7.44 8.96
N ILE A 164 -20.66 6.52 8.03
CA ILE A 164 -21.60 6.24 6.94
C ILE A 164 -22.78 5.40 7.44
N PHE A 165 -22.55 4.32 8.19
CA PHE A 165 -23.59 3.32 8.48
C PHE A 165 -24.27 3.49 9.84
N TRP A 166 -23.64 4.10 10.83
CA TRP A 166 -24.20 4.23 12.18
C TRP A 166 -24.71 5.65 12.47
N GLN A 167 -26.04 5.79 12.60
CA GLN A 167 -26.70 7.09 12.76
C GLN A 167 -26.33 7.86 14.04
N ARG A 168 -25.75 7.17 15.04
CA ARG A 168 -25.33 7.77 16.31
C ARG A 168 -23.86 8.21 16.31
N ALA A 169 -23.11 7.93 15.26
CA ALA A 169 -21.74 8.43 15.12
C ALA A 169 -21.71 9.96 15.11
N ASN A 170 -20.86 10.55 15.94
CA ASN A 170 -20.73 12.00 16.08
C ASN A 170 -19.25 12.43 16.00
N ARG A 171 -19.00 13.74 15.89
CA ARG A 171 -17.65 14.28 15.74
C ARG A 171 -16.71 13.89 16.88
N ALA A 172 -17.20 13.95 18.13
CA ALA A 172 -16.38 13.62 19.30
C ALA A 172 -15.96 12.15 19.31
N GLY A 173 -16.88 11.23 18.99
CA GLY A 173 -16.56 9.82 18.85
C GLY A 173 -15.65 9.55 17.67
N ALA A 174 -15.87 10.19 16.52
CA ALA A 174 -14.99 10.04 15.36
C ALA A 174 -13.54 10.43 15.69
N VAL A 175 -13.33 11.58 16.33
CA VAL A 175 -11.99 12.03 16.75
C VAL A 175 -11.37 11.09 17.79
N ALA A 176 -12.13 10.68 18.81
CA ALA A 176 -11.65 9.76 19.83
C ALA A 176 -11.28 8.38 19.23
N GLY A 177 -12.06 7.89 18.27
CA GLY A 177 -11.79 6.68 17.52
C GLY A 177 -10.52 6.79 16.69
N MET A 178 -10.35 7.88 15.94
CA MET A 178 -9.14 8.14 15.14
C MET A 178 -7.88 8.19 16.02
N VAL A 179 -7.93 8.93 17.14
CA VAL A 179 -6.78 9.07 18.06
C VAL A 179 -6.48 7.75 18.75
N THR A 180 -7.50 7.02 19.22
CA THR A 180 -7.30 5.73 19.90
C THR A 180 -6.76 4.68 18.94
N GLY A 181 -7.34 4.57 17.73
CA GLY A 181 -6.89 3.62 16.72
C GLY A 181 -5.46 3.89 16.27
N ALA A 182 -5.14 5.15 15.94
CA ALA A 182 -3.77 5.55 15.60
C ALA A 182 -2.81 5.31 16.77
N GLY A 183 -3.22 5.68 17.99
CA GLY A 183 -2.42 5.53 19.21
C GLY A 183 -2.08 4.07 19.51
N VAL A 184 -3.07 3.17 19.49
CA VAL A 184 -2.86 1.73 19.70
C VAL A 184 -1.97 1.14 18.61
N CYS A 185 -2.20 1.52 17.35
CA CYS A 185 -1.40 1.06 16.22
C CYS A 185 0.07 1.50 16.36
N LEU A 186 0.33 2.78 16.63
CA LEU A 186 1.67 3.34 16.80
C LEU A 186 2.35 2.78 18.06
N TRP A 187 1.60 2.63 19.15
CA TRP A 187 2.11 2.06 20.38
C TRP A 187 2.58 0.62 20.16
N TYR A 188 1.73 -0.22 19.55
CA TYR A 188 2.09 -1.62 19.25
C TYR A 188 3.26 -1.72 18.29
N MET A 189 3.28 -0.88 17.25
CA MET A 189 4.37 -0.86 16.29
C MET A 189 5.68 -0.49 16.98
N THR A 190 5.74 0.65 17.67
CA THR A 190 6.95 1.17 18.35
C THR A 190 7.46 0.28 19.47
N HIS A 191 6.58 -0.28 20.31
CA HIS A 191 6.97 -1.20 21.39
C HIS A 191 7.57 -2.50 20.90
N ASN A 192 7.28 -2.90 19.66
CA ASN A 192 7.82 -4.13 19.08
C ASN A 192 9.03 -3.89 18.15
N LEU A 193 9.51 -2.64 17.99
CA LEU A 193 10.76 -2.39 17.28
C LEU A 193 11.96 -2.92 18.10
N PRO A 194 12.93 -3.61 17.46
CA PRO A 194 14.09 -4.17 18.15
C PRO A 194 14.86 -3.16 19.01
N GLY A 195 15.17 -1.98 18.47
CA GLY A 195 15.92 -0.94 19.19
C GLY A 195 15.15 -0.31 20.37
N VAL A 196 13.82 -0.27 20.31
CA VAL A 196 12.99 0.23 21.43
C VAL A 196 12.88 -0.83 22.52
N ARG A 197 12.76 -2.10 22.14
CA ARG A 197 12.71 -3.23 23.09
C ARG A 197 14.00 -3.36 23.90
N GLU A 198 15.14 -3.15 23.25
CA GLU A 198 16.45 -3.19 23.90
C GLU A 198 16.59 -2.07 24.95
N VAL A 199 16.15 -0.85 24.63
CA VAL A 199 16.15 0.29 25.57
C VAL A 199 15.16 0.09 26.72
N LEU A 200 14.00 -0.53 26.47
CA LEU A 200 12.97 -0.80 27.47
C LEU A 200 13.25 -2.07 28.32
N GLY A 201 14.33 -2.79 28.05
CA GLY A 201 14.66 -4.03 28.76
C GLY A 201 13.66 -5.17 28.53
N VAL A 202 12.89 -5.12 27.44
CA VAL A 202 11.85 -6.12 27.13
C VAL A 202 12.48 -7.28 26.37
N VAL A 203 12.96 -8.27 27.13
CA VAL A 203 13.67 -9.46 26.63
C VAL A 203 12.73 -10.49 25.99
N ALA A 204 11.46 -10.51 26.40
CA ALA A 204 10.45 -11.45 25.91
C ALA A 204 9.75 -10.95 24.63
N ASP A 205 9.25 -11.88 23.82
CA ASP A 205 8.47 -11.58 22.63
C ASP A 205 7.17 -10.85 22.99
N ALA A 206 7.14 -9.54 22.80
CA ALA A 206 5.99 -8.68 23.11
C ALA A 206 4.90 -8.70 22.02
N ARG A 207 5.08 -9.53 20.98
CA ARG A 207 4.12 -9.67 19.88
C ARG A 207 2.86 -10.36 20.37
N TRP A 208 1.74 -9.66 20.31
CA TRP A 208 0.45 -10.23 20.64
C TRP A 208 0.05 -11.25 19.58
N PHE A 209 -0.20 -12.49 19.99
CA PHE A 209 -0.61 -13.58 19.10
C PHE A 209 0.36 -13.85 17.93
N GLY A 210 1.63 -13.48 18.06
CA GLY A 210 2.63 -13.60 16.99
C GLY A 210 2.42 -12.62 15.82
N VAL A 211 1.55 -11.61 15.97
CA VAL A 211 1.26 -10.63 14.93
C VAL A 211 2.47 -9.72 14.72
N GLN A 212 2.91 -9.61 13.47
CA GLN A 212 4.04 -8.76 13.11
C GLN A 212 3.74 -7.28 13.44
N PRO A 213 4.74 -6.49 13.87
CA PRO A 213 4.52 -5.08 14.26
C PRO A 213 3.93 -4.22 13.13
N MET A 214 4.28 -4.52 11.88
CA MET A 214 3.75 -3.79 10.73
C MET A 214 2.26 -4.06 10.49
N ALA A 215 1.72 -5.16 11.01
CA ALA A 215 0.30 -5.53 10.94
C ALA A 215 -0.51 -5.04 12.16
N ALA A 216 -0.02 -4.02 12.87
CA ALA A 216 -0.65 -3.42 14.05
C ALA A 216 -2.11 -2.95 13.83
N GLY A 217 -2.52 -2.74 12.57
CA GLY A 217 -3.88 -2.32 12.22
C GLY A 217 -4.96 -3.28 12.74
N VAL A 218 -4.63 -4.57 12.90
CA VAL A 218 -5.53 -5.59 13.47
C VAL A 218 -5.99 -5.23 14.89
N PHE A 219 -5.16 -4.53 15.67
CA PHE A 219 -5.51 -4.06 17.02
C PHE A 219 -6.05 -2.64 17.02
N GLY A 220 -5.46 -1.77 16.19
CA GLY A 220 -5.86 -0.36 16.10
C GLY A 220 -7.29 -0.17 15.57
N VAL A 221 -7.71 -0.96 14.58
CA VAL A 221 -9.06 -0.85 13.99
C VAL A 221 -10.17 -1.18 15.01
N PRO A 222 -10.15 -2.33 15.71
CA PRO A 222 -11.14 -2.61 16.75
C PRO A 222 -11.10 -1.60 17.90
N ALA A 223 -9.91 -1.21 18.36
CA ALA A 223 -9.77 -0.24 19.45
C ALA A 223 -10.37 1.13 19.07
N GLY A 224 -10.09 1.61 17.85
CA GLY A 224 -10.66 2.85 17.32
C GLY A 224 -12.18 2.76 17.14
N ALA A 225 -12.70 1.62 16.67
CA ALA A 225 -14.14 1.40 16.56
C ALA A 225 -14.83 1.39 17.92
N LEU A 226 -14.25 0.70 18.91
CA LEU A 226 -14.78 0.69 20.28
C LEU A 226 -14.77 2.07 20.90
N ALA A 227 -13.67 2.81 20.79
CA ALA A 227 -13.57 4.17 21.30
C ALA A 227 -14.58 5.11 20.63
N LEU A 228 -14.76 4.98 19.31
CA LEU A 228 -15.78 5.74 18.58
C LEU A 228 -17.17 5.45 19.11
N VAL A 229 -17.53 4.17 19.24
CA VAL A 229 -18.84 3.75 19.75
C VAL A 229 -19.06 4.27 21.16
N LEU A 230 -18.14 4.02 22.08
CA LEU A 230 -18.27 4.42 23.49
C LEU A 230 -18.40 5.93 23.62
N VAL A 231 -17.52 6.70 22.98
CA VAL A 231 -17.56 8.16 23.07
C VAL A 231 -18.80 8.72 22.38
N SER A 232 -19.24 8.18 21.24
CA SER A 232 -20.50 8.61 20.61
C SER A 232 -21.74 8.28 21.44
N LEU A 233 -21.72 7.22 22.24
CA LEU A 233 -22.81 6.91 23.17
C LEU A 233 -22.83 7.86 24.39
N LEU A 234 -21.65 8.23 24.89
CA LEU A 234 -21.47 9.09 26.07
C LEU A 234 -21.61 10.59 25.77
N THR A 235 -21.42 11.00 24.52
CA THR A 235 -21.49 12.40 24.10
C THR A 235 -22.82 12.73 23.42
N ARG A 236 -23.04 14.01 23.13
CA ARG A 236 -24.29 14.50 22.53
C ARG A 236 -24.54 13.84 21.17
N ALA A 237 -25.79 13.43 20.95
CA ALA A 237 -26.19 12.84 19.69
C ALA A 237 -25.96 13.84 18.52
N PRO A 238 -25.64 13.35 17.31
CA PRO A 238 -25.33 14.20 16.17
C PRO A 238 -26.54 15.06 15.79
N ALA A 239 -26.28 16.29 15.33
CA ALA A 239 -27.32 17.24 14.97
C ALA A 239 -28.16 16.73 13.78
N LEU A 240 -29.42 17.16 13.69
CA LEU A 240 -30.32 16.76 12.61
C LEU A 240 -29.74 17.01 11.20
N ALA A 241 -29.05 18.14 11.01
CA ALA A 241 -28.37 18.46 9.75
C ALA A 241 -27.27 17.45 9.39
N GLU A 242 -26.51 16.96 10.38
CA GLU A 242 -25.45 15.97 10.16
C GLU A 242 -26.05 14.60 9.81
N ARG A 243 -27.15 14.21 10.46
CA ARG A 243 -27.89 12.99 10.13
C ARG A 243 -28.51 13.03 8.74
N GLN A 244 -29.08 14.17 8.36
CA GLN A 244 -29.66 14.37 7.03
C GLN A 244 -28.58 14.35 5.94
N MET A 245 -27.40 14.92 6.20
CA MET A 245 -26.29 14.83 5.28
C MET A 245 -25.79 13.39 5.12
N ALA A 246 -25.68 12.63 6.21
CA ALA A 246 -25.33 11.21 6.15
C ALA A 246 -26.40 10.37 5.43
N ALA A 247 -27.68 10.68 5.61
CA ALA A 247 -28.78 10.01 4.90
C ALA A 247 -28.71 10.25 3.38
N ARG A 248 -28.42 11.48 2.95
CA ARG A 248 -28.24 11.83 1.53
C ARG A 248 -27.07 11.09 0.85
N LEU A 249 -26.05 10.69 1.61
CA LEU A 249 -24.93 9.90 1.08
C LEU A 249 -25.29 8.42 0.88
N ARG A 250 -26.35 7.93 1.54
CA ARG A 250 -26.80 6.54 1.43
C ARG A 250 -27.81 6.35 0.31
N GLU A 251 -28.60 7.38 0.03
CA GLU A 251 -29.60 7.34 -1.03
C GLU A 251 -28.93 7.64 -2.38
N PRO A 252 -29.16 6.80 -3.41
CA PRO A 252 -28.71 7.14 -4.74
C PRO A 252 -29.35 8.47 -5.17
N PRO A 253 -28.62 9.34 -5.91
CA PRO A 253 -29.16 10.61 -6.34
C PRO A 253 -30.46 10.37 -7.11
N PRO A 254 -31.50 11.21 -6.91
CA PRO A 254 -32.74 11.06 -7.64
C PRO A 254 -32.43 11.08 -9.13
N GLN A 255 -32.88 10.05 -9.85
CA GLN A 255 -32.71 9.98 -11.29
C GLN A 255 -33.30 11.25 -11.88
N VAL A 256 -32.47 12.03 -12.58
CA VAL A 256 -32.95 13.19 -13.32
C VAL A 256 -33.92 12.63 -14.36
N ALA A 257 -35.22 12.78 -14.10
CA ALA A 257 -36.22 12.42 -15.08
C ALA A 257 -35.92 13.22 -16.34
N ASP A 258 -35.55 12.53 -17.42
CA ASP A 258 -35.53 13.13 -18.74
C ASP A 258 -36.92 13.76 -18.97
N ARG A 259 -36.99 14.88 -19.70
CA ARG A 259 -38.24 15.62 -19.97
C ARG A 259 -39.32 14.77 -20.67
N THR A 260 -39.01 13.52 -20.97
CA THR A 260 -39.85 12.50 -21.61
C THR A 260 -40.46 11.48 -20.63
N GLY A 261 -40.17 11.55 -19.33
CA GLY A 261 -40.78 10.68 -18.31
C GLY A 261 -40.42 9.20 -18.43
N ARG A 262 -39.35 8.85 -19.15
CA ARG A 262 -38.86 7.47 -19.27
C ARG A 262 -37.62 7.27 -18.40
N PRO A 263 -37.52 6.15 -17.65
CA PRO A 263 -36.31 5.84 -16.89
C PRO A 263 -35.14 5.65 -17.86
N SER A 264 -34.12 6.49 -17.72
CA SER A 264 -32.86 6.39 -18.45
C SER A 264 -32.16 5.10 -18.01
N ARG A 265 -32.00 4.14 -18.92
CA ARG A 265 -31.16 2.98 -18.67
C ARG A 265 -29.69 3.40 -18.76
N LEU A 266 -28.96 3.03 -17.70
CA LEU A 266 -27.49 3.03 -17.49
C LEU A 266 -26.91 4.31 -16.89
#